data_AF-A0A382QRP1-F1
#
_entry.id   AF-A0A382QRP1-F1
#
_cell.length_a   1.000
_cell.length_b   1.000
_cell.length_c   1.000
_cell.angle_alpha   90.00
_cell.angle_beta   90.00
_cell.angle_gamma   90.00
#
_symmetry.space_group_name_H-M   'P 1'
#
loop_
_entity.id
_entity.type
_entity.pdbx_description
1 polymer ?
#
loop_
_entity_poly.entity_id
_entity_poly.type
_entity_poly.pdbx_seq_one_letter_code
_entity_poly.pdbx_strand_id
1 'polypeptide(L)'
;MQNNWIRKILVSTPIMGKDSTFNRSVILLYEESVQHIAGLVLNKPSKTPVQTIFKIKGFKPLGLKDMVFSGGPVSQEAVMILHSDEWKCNNTLNLGNGFSLTSDANMLKKIHEQDKPKQWRV
;
A
#
# COMPACT_ATOMS: atom_id res chain seq x y z
N MET A 1 5.54 -26.52 -13.71
CA MET A 1 6.22 -25.32 -13.17
C MET A 1 5.21 -24.58 -12.32
N GLN A 2 5.43 -24.46 -11.01
CA GLN A 2 4.59 -23.62 -10.16
C GLN A 2 5.04 -22.16 -10.38
N ASN A 3 4.16 -21.32 -10.90
CA ASN A 3 4.46 -19.90 -11.06
C ASN A 3 4.53 -19.29 -9.65
N ASN A 4 5.62 -18.57 -9.33
CA ASN A 4 5.69 -17.72 -8.14
C ASN A 4 5.31 -16.29 -8.57
N TRP A 5 4.20 -15.77 -8.05
CA TRP A 5 3.68 -14.45 -8.40
C TRP A 5 4.14 -13.36 -7.43
N ILE A 6 4.51 -13.71 -6.20
CA ILE A 6 4.91 -12.74 -5.17
C ILE A 6 6.16 -11.96 -5.63
N ARG A 7 6.13 -10.64 -5.47
CA ARG A 7 7.16 -9.66 -5.87
C ARG A 7 7.25 -9.39 -7.37
N LYS A 8 6.31 -9.91 -8.16
CA LYS A 8 6.15 -9.50 -9.55
C LYS A 8 5.30 -8.23 -9.64
N ILE A 9 5.47 -7.52 -10.76
CA ILE A 9 4.72 -6.32 -11.08
C ILE A 9 3.86 -6.61 -12.32
N LEU A 10 2.57 -6.35 -12.22
CA LEU A 10 1.68 -6.27 -13.38
C LEU A 10 1.67 -4.84 -13.90
N VAL A 11 1.87 -4.69 -15.21
CA VAL A 11 1.82 -3.39 -15.90
C VAL A 11 0.66 -3.42 -16.88
N SER A 12 -0.30 -2.50 -16.70
CA SER A 12 -1.45 -2.37 -17.58
C SER A 12 -1.02 -2.03 -19.01
N THR A 13 -1.62 -2.69 -19.99
CA THR A 13 -1.40 -2.40 -21.41
C THR A 13 -2.38 -1.33 -21.91
N PRO A 14 -2.05 -0.57 -22.97
CA PRO A 14 -2.94 0.46 -23.51
C PRO A 14 -4.33 -0.02 -23.94
N ILE A 15 -4.47 -1.31 -24.30
CA ILE A 15 -5.74 -1.92 -24.72
C ILE A 15 -6.77 -1.92 -23.58
N MET A 16 -6.31 -1.87 -22.32
CA MET A 16 -7.15 -1.83 -21.12
C MET A 16 -7.90 -0.50 -20.93
N GLY A 17 -7.81 0.42 -21.89
CA GLY A 17 -8.25 1.83 -21.80
C GLY A 17 -9.66 2.09 -21.26
N LYS A 18 -10.59 1.13 -21.36
CA LYS A 18 -11.97 1.25 -20.86
C LYS A 18 -12.14 0.89 -19.38
N ASP A 19 -11.16 0.23 -18.76
CA ASP A 19 -11.22 -0.17 -17.34
C ASP A 19 -10.79 1.00 -16.45
N SER A 20 -11.73 1.64 -15.75
CA SER A 20 -11.42 2.76 -14.85
C SER A 20 -10.51 2.36 -13.67
N THR A 21 -10.57 1.10 -13.25
CA THR A 21 -9.86 0.57 -12.08
C THR A 21 -8.41 0.24 -12.40
N PHE A 22 -8.14 -0.40 -13.53
CA PHE A 22 -6.81 -0.92 -13.88
C PHE A 22 -6.15 -0.26 -15.10
N ASN A 23 -6.84 0.61 -15.85
CA ASN A 23 -6.18 1.37 -16.92
C ASN A 23 -4.99 2.17 -16.35
N ARG A 24 -3.82 2.05 -16.99
CA ARG A 24 -2.54 2.67 -16.60
C ARG A 24 -2.07 2.30 -15.19
N SER A 25 -2.49 1.16 -14.63
CA SER A 25 -2.01 0.71 -13.32
C SER A 25 -0.65 0.02 -13.39
N VAL A 26 0.11 0.17 -12.32
CA VAL A 26 1.25 -0.66 -11.95
C VAL A 26 0.88 -1.35 -10.65
N ILE A 27 0.89 -2.68 -10.61
CA ILE A 27 0.37 -3.46 -9.47
C ILE A 27 1.47 -4.38 -8.94
N LEU A 28 1.79 -4.27 -7.65
CA LEU A 28 2.68 -5.22 -6.96
C LEU A 28 1.86 -6.42 -6.48
N LEU A 29 2.27 -7.62 -6.83
CA LEU A 29 1.70 -8.85 -6.28
C LEU A 29 2.43 -9.18 -4.97
N TYR A 30 1.70 -9.19 -3.86
CA TYR A 30 2.30 -9.33 -2.52
C TYR A 30 1.89 -10.62 -1.80
N GLU A 31 0.82 -11.27 -2.23
CA GLU A 31 0.33 -12.51 -1.63
C GLU A 31 -0.10 -13.49 -2.72
N GLU A 32 0.20 -14.76 -2.52
CA GLU A 32 -0.24 -15.86 -3.36
C GLU A 32 -0.66 -17.02 -2.45
N SER A 33 -1.86 -17.54 -2.69
CA SER A 33 -2.39 -18.74 -2.04
C SER A 33 -2.97 -19.68 -3.11
N VAL A 34 -3.44 -20.86 -2.71
CA VAL A 34 -4.15 -21.78 -3.61
C VAL A 34 -5.47 -21.17 -4.13
N GLN A 35 -6.03 -20.20 -3.41
CA GLN A 35 -7.36 -19.63 -3.68
C GLN A 35 -7.27 -18.31 -4.46
N HIS A 36 -6.21 -17.52 -4.26
CA HIS A 36 -6.11 -16.17 -4.81
C HIS A 36 -4.68 -15.65 -4.94
N ILE A 37 -4.56 -14.56 -5.70
CA ILE A 37 -3.38 -13.70 -5.74
C ILE A 37 -3.84 -12.30 -5.34
N ALA A 38 -3.18 -11.69 -4.36
CA ALA A 38 -3.47 -10.32 -3.97
C ALA A 38 -2.42 -9.35 -4.53
N GLY A 39 -2.89 -8.18 -4.95
CA GLY A 39 -2.04 -7.12 -5.48
C GLY A 39 -2.42 -5.74 -4.97
N LEU A 40 -1.45 -4.84 -4.97
CA LEU A 40 -1.58 -3.45 -4.56
C LEU A 40 -1.25 -2.54 -5.74
N VAL A 41 -2.20 -1.68 -6.13
CA VAL A 41 -1.98 -0.66 -7.15
C VAL A 41 -1.03 0.41 -6.60
N LEU A 42 0.04 0.71 -7.34
CA LEU A 42 1.15 1.54 -6.87
C LEU A 42 1.09 3.00 -7.35
N ASN A 43 0.35 3.31 -8.40
CA ASN A 43 0.52 4.57 -9.15
C ASN A 43 -0.78 5.34 -9.36
N LYS A 44 -1.79 5.09 -8.53
CA LYS A 44 -3.07 5.80 -8.56
C LYS A 44 -3.27 6.60 -7.26
N PRO A 45 -2.77 7.84 -7.17
CA PRO A 45 -3.08 8.70 -6.04
C PRO A 45 -4.58 9.02 -6.04
N SER A 46 -5.17 9.00 -4.86
CA SER A 46 -6.53 9.47 -4.62
C SER A 46 -6.57 10.99 -4.41
N LYS A 47 -7.77 11.51 -4.12
CA LYS A 47 -7.96 12.91 -3.69
C LYS A 47 -7.92 13.07 -2.17
N THR A 48 -7.63 12.00 -1.43
CA THR A 48 -7.64 11.98 0.03
C THR A 48 -6.23 12.25 0.56
N PRO A 49 -6.00 13.36 1.29
CA PRO A 49 -4.73 13.61 1.96
C PRO A 49 -4.45 12.55 3.03
N VAL A 50 -3.20 12.16 3.20
CA VAL A 50 -2.80 11.21 4.27
C VAL A 50 -3.22 11.74 5.65
N GLN A 51 -3.17 13.05 5.89
CA GLN A 51 -3.61 13.67 7.14
C GLN A 51 -5.07 13.34 7.51
N THR A 52 -5.93 13.11 6.52
CA THR A 52 -7.34 12.75 6.75
C THR A 52 -7.43 11.42 7.48
N ILE A 53 -6.59 10.43 7.13
CA ILE A 53 -6.55 9.13 7.79
C ILE A 53 -6.12 9.27 9.25
N PHE A 54 -5.09 10.06 9.51
CA PHE A 54 -4.63 10.36 10.87
C PHE A 54 -5.72 11.05 11.71
N LYS A 55 -6.40 12.04 11.13
CA LYS A 55 -7.50 12.76 11.80
C LYS A 55 -8.66 11.84 12.15
N ILE A 56 -9.07 10.95 11.23
CA ILE A 56 -10.14 9.96 11.47
C ILE A 56 -9.77 9.03 12.64
N LYS A 57 -8.48 8.71 12.80
CA LYS A 57 -7.97 7.90 13.92
C LYS A 57 -7.70 8.71 15.20
N GLY A 58 -8.04 10.00 15.23
CA GLY A 58 -7.92 10.85 16.42
C GLY A 58 -6.53 11.46 16.65
N PHE A 59 -5.61 11.35 15.68
CA PHE A 59 -4.27 11.93 15.79
C PHE A 59 -4.24 13.40 15.36
N LYS A 60 -3.33 14.17 15.95
CA LYS A 60 -3.07 15.55 15.52
C LYS A 60 -2.40 15.57 14.13
N PRO A 61 -2.62 16.62 13.32
CA PRO A 61 -1.98 16.74 12.01
C PRO A 61 -0.44 16.75 12.10
N LEU A 62 0.22 15.98 11.22
CA LEU A 62 1.69 15.87 11.14
C LEU A 62 2.31 16.78 10.06
N GLY A 63 1.53 17.63 9.38
CA GLY A 63 2.04 18.47 8.29
C GLY A 63 2.38 17.71 6.99
N LEU A 64 1.95 16.44 6.86
CA LEU A 64 2.16 15.61 5.67
C LEU A 64 1.39 16.18 4.46
N LYS A 65 2.04 16.25 3.29
CA LYS A 65 1.43 16.79 2.05
C LYS A 65 1.02 15.69 1.07
N ASP A 66 1.34 14.45 1.37
CA ASP A 66 1.10 13.30 0.50
C ASP A 66 -0.39 12.93 0.42
N MET A 67 -0.74 12.32 -0.71
CA MET A 67 -2.06 11.75 -0.96
C MET A 67 -2.03 10.24 -0.71
N VAL A 68 -3.14 9.72 -0.20
CA VAL A 68 -3.37 8.27 -0.10
C VAL A 68 -3.52 7.71 -1.52
N PHE A 69 -2.98 6.51 -1.77
CA PHE A 69 -3.10 5.80 -3.03
C PHE A 69 -4.30 4.84 -2.98
N SER A 70 -5.03 4.76 -4.09
CA SER A 70 -6.08 3.76 -4.24
C SER A 70 -5.43 2.41 -4.49
N GLY A 71 -5.43 1.53 -3.47
CA GLY A 71 -4.77 0.22 -3.52
C GLY A 71 -5.44 -0.81 -4.42
N GLY A 72 -6.72 -0.62 -4.75
CA GLY A 72 -7.51 -1.51 -5.61
C GLY A 72 -9.02 -1.37 -5.36
N PRO A 73 -9.85 -2.18 -6.03
CA PRO A 73 -11.31 -2.17 -5.85
C PRO A 73 -11.78 -2.96 -4.61
N VAL A 74 -10.92 -3.81 -4.04
CA VAL A 74 -11.25 -4.69 -2.91
C VAL A 74 -10.87 -4.02 -1.60
N SER A 75 -11.75 -4.10 -0.59
CA SER A 75 -11.51 -3.61 0.78
C SER A 75 -11.00 -2.16 0.82
N GLN A 76 -11.68 -1.23 0.16
CA GLN A 76 -11.23 0.15 -0.01
C GLN A 76 -11.07 0.95 1.31
N GLU A 77 -11.66 0.47 2.40
CA GLU A 77 -11.50 1.04 3.74
C GLU A 77 -10.24 0.55 4.47
N ALA A 78 -9.60 -0.52 3.97
CA ALA A 78 -8.38 -1.06 4.55
C ALA A 78 -7.21 -0.11 4.24
N VAL A 79 -6.48 0.27 5.29
CA VAL A 79 -5.29 1.10 5.19
C VAL A 79 -4.08 0.17 5.27
N MET A 80 -3.17 0.33 4.32
CA MET A 80 -1.88 -0.36 4.30
C MET A 80 -0.78 0.66 4.10
N ILE A 81 0.45 0.32 4.49
CA ILE A 81 1.63 1.14 4.26
C ILE A 81 2.66 0.31 3.55
N LEU A 82 3.07 0.74 2.36
CA LEU A 82 4.28 0.24 1.70
C LEU A 82 5.45 1.10 2.20
N HIS A 83 6.47 0.47 2.77
CA HIS A 83 7.59 1.17 3.38
C HIS A 83 8.92 0.44 3.21
N SER A 84 10.01 1.13 3.53
CA SER A 84 11.36 0.55 3.60
C SER A 84 11.46 -0.48 4.73
N ASP A 85 12.24 -1.54 4.51
CA ASP A 85 12.21 -2.77 5.34
C ASP A 85 12.94 -2.68 6.69
N GLU A 86 13.53 -1.53 7.05
CA GLU A 86 14.11 -1.32 8.38
C GLU A 86 13.06 -1.10 9.48
N TRP A 87 11.81 -0.84 9.09
CA TRP A 87 10.71 -0.56 10.00
C TRP A 87 9.71 -1.71 10.02
N LYS A 88 9.10 -1.98 11.18
CA LYS A 88 8.12 -3.06 11.34
C LYS A 88 7.11 -2.80 12.45
N CYS A 89 5.96 -3.45 12.31
CA CYS A 89 4.88 -3.58 13.28
C CYS A 89 4.62 -5.07 13.57
N ASN A 90 3.52 -5.39 14.26
CA ASN A 90 3.17 -6.79 14.53
C ASN A 90 2.74 -7.50 13.23
N ASN A 91 1.95 -6.82 12.40
CA ASN A 91 1.55 -7.32 11.08
C ASN A 91 2.30 -6.63 9.94
N THR A 92 3.55 -7.06 9.72
CA THR A 92 4.41 -6.61 8.62
C THR A 92 4.82 -7.80 7.75
N LEU A 93 4.50 -7.74 6.46
CA LEU A 93 4.95 -8.67 5.45
C LEU A 93 6.24 -8.14 4.81
N ASN A 94 7.35 -8.86 5.00
CA ASN A 94 8.62 -8.55 4.33
C ASN A 94 8.58 -9.07 2.89
N LEU A 95 8.76 -8.17 1.91
CA LEU A 95 8.74 -8.47 0.48
C LEU A 95 10.15 -8.54 -0.12
N GLY A 96 11.20 -8.33 0.68
CA GLY A 96 12.59 -8.29 0.26
C GLY A 96 12.94 -7.05 -0.57
N ASN A 97 14.17 -6.98 -1.06
CA ASN A 97 14.67 -5.88 -1.88
C ASN A 97 14.49 -4.48 -1.26
N GLY A 98 14.53 -4.37 0.07
CA GLY A 98 14.47 -3.08 0.76
C GLY A 98 13.05 -2.60 1.09
N PHE A 99 12.00 -3.39 0.87
CA PHE A 99 10.62 -2.96 1.15
C PHE A 99 9.73 -4.01 1.82
N SER A 100 8.74 -3.51 2.55
CA SER A 100 7.77 -4.28 3.32
C SER A 100 6.38 -3.64 3.24
N LEU A 101 5.35 -4.45 3.47
CA LEU A 101 3.96 -4.01 3.53
C LEU A 101 3.42 -4.22 4.95
N THR A 102 2.88 -3.18 5.57
CA THR A 102 2.29 -3.25 6.90
C THR A 102 0.80 -2.96 6.85
N SER A 103 0.02 -3.76 7.58
CA SER A 103 -1.43 -3.57 7.81
C SER A 103 -1.72 -3.81 9.29
N ASP A 104 -1.40 -2.83 10.12
CA ASP A 104 -1.42 -2.97 11.58
C ASP A 104 -2.13 -1.77 12.23
N ALA A 105 -2.95 -2.02 13.25
CA ALA A 105 -3.70 -0.97 13.92
C ALA A 105 -2.80 0.11 14.56
N ASN A 106 -1.58 -0.26 14.96
CA ASN A 106 -0.62 0.64 15.61
C ASN A 106 0.29 1.37 14.62
N MET A 107 0.26 1.04 13.32
CA MET A 107 1.19 1.61 12.34
C MET A 107 1.10 3.14 12.26
N LEU A 108 -0.12 3.69 12.31
CA LEU A 108 -0.35 5.13 12.29
C LEU A 108 0.09 5.80 13.59
N LYS A 109 -0.09 5.13 14.73
CA LYS A 109 0.39 5.63 16.04
C LYS A 109 1.90 5.78 16.03
N LYS A 110 2.62 4.74 15.59
CA LYS A 110 4.09 4.76 15.50
C LYS A 110 4.58 5.91 14.60
N ILE A 111 3.99 6.09 13.43
CA ILE A 111 4.33 7.21 12.54
C ILE A 111 4.05 8.57 13.20
N HIS A 112 2.95 8.68 13.96
CA HIS A 112 2.62 9.89 14.71
C HIS A 112 3.64 10.21 15.81
N GLU A 113 4.16 9.18 16.48
CA GLU A 113 5.20 9.26 17.52
C GLU A 113 6.63 9.43 16.95
N GLN A 114 6.76 9.69 15.64
CA GLN A 114 8.03 9.81 14.91
C GLN A 114 8.85 8.51 14.79
N ASP A 115 8.32 7.37 15.24
CA ASP A 115 8.83 6.04 14.89
C ASP A 115 8.29 5.66 13.51
N LYS A 116 8.95 6.15 12.47
CA LYS A 116 8.55 6.01 11.06
C LYS A 116 9.67 5.42 10.20
N PRO A 117 9.32 4.70 9.13
CA PRO A 117 10.29 4.27 8.14
C PRO A 117 10.95 5.45 7.42
N LYS A 118 12.14 5.22 6.87
CA LYS A 118 12.88 6.16 6.01
C LYS A 118 12.07 6.57 4.80
N GLN A 119 11.36 5.62 4.18
CA GLN A 119 10.49 5.85 3.03
C GLN A 119 9.18 5.09 3.21
N TRP A 120 8.07 5.73 2.91
CA TRP A 120 6.76 5.10 2.97
C TRP A 120 5.71 5.85 2.15
N ARG A 121 4.60 5.17 1.93
CA ARG A 121 3.35 5.74 1.42
C ARG A 121 2.16 4.94 1.94
N VAL A 122 0.99 5.57 1.88
CA VAL A 122 -0.31 4.96 2.20
C VAL A 122 -1.08 4.74 0.90
#